data_AF-A0A381KKR6-F1
#
_entry.id   AF-A0A381KKR6-F1
#
_cell.length_a   1.000
_cell.length_b   1.000
_cell.length_c   1.000
_cell.angle_alpha   90.00
_cell.angle_beta   90.00
_cell.angle_gamma   90.00
#
_symmetry.space_group_name_H-M   'P 1'
#
loop_
_entity.id
_entity.type
_entity.pdbx_description
1 polymer ?
#
loop_
_entity_poly.entity_id
_entity_poly.type
_entity_poly.pdbx_seq_one_letter_code
_entity_poly.pdbx_strand_id
1 'polypeptide(L)'
;MLFDYVKIRFPTLDIQHIIKDILKLNINYMLHEDYGHYSYTEHYSLGDIFIYTSADEEKGVLLELKGRGCRQFESYLLAQQRSWYDFLMDALVDGGVMKRIDLAINDHTGILDIPELAEKCRKREYIGKSRSYKFYQSASLSSTERTNIWDVPFILVR
;
A
#
# COMPACT_ATOMS: atom_id res chain seq x y z
N MET A 1 -13.60 3.53 2.96
CA MET A 1 -12.36 2.97 3.52
C MET A 1 -11.72 2.13 2.43
N LEU A 2 -10.41 2.26 2.23
CA LEU A 2 -9.68 1.78 1.06
C LEU A 2 -8.34 1.19 1.52
N PHE A 3 -7.87 0.12 0.88
CA PHE A 3 -6.49 -0.31 1.04
C PHE A 3 -5.54 0.65 0.31
N ASP A 4 -4.55 1.15 1.02
CA ASP A 4 -3.55 2.10 0.50
C ASP A 4 -2.12 1.55 0.55
N TYR A 5 -1.91 0.46 1.29
CA TYR A 5 -0.68 -0.31 1.20
C TYR A 5 -0.94 -1.74 1.65
N VAL A 6 -0.48 -2.73 0.90
CA VAL A 6 -0.54 -4.14 1.27
C VAL A 6 0.80 -4.80 0.97
N LYS A 7 1.37 -5.47 1.96
CA LYS A 7 2.63 -6.22 1.83
C LYS A 7 2.51 -7.57 2.51
N ILE A 8 2.68 -8.63 1.73
CA ILE A 8 2.46 -10.01 2.15
C ILE A 8 3.67 -10.84 1.72
N ARG A 9 4.22 -11.62 2.66
CA ARG A 9 5.30 -12.57 2.37
C ARG A 9 4.75 -14.00 2.41
N PHE A 10 4.88 -14.70 1.31
CA PHE A 10 4.51 -16.10 1.16
C PHE A 10 5.74 -16.98 1.40
N PRO A 11 5.66 -18.01 2.26
CA PRO A 11 6.77 -18.92 2.56
C PRO A 11 6.93 -19.99 1.46
N THR A 12 7.06 -19.55 0.22
CA THR A 12 7.26 -20.40 -0.97
C THR A 12 8.26 -19.75 -1.92
N LEU A 13 8.95 -20.57 -2.71
CA LEU A 13 9.79 -20.10 -3.84
C LEU A 13 9.02 -20.11 -5.17
N ASP A 14 7.82 -20.69 -5.19
CA ASP A 14 7.02 -20.79 -6.41
C ASP A 14 6.29 -19.47 -6.69
N ILE A 15 6.98 -18.57 -7.39
CA ILE A 15 6.38 -17.31 -7.82
C ILE A 15 5.25 -17.50 -8.83
N GLN A 16 5.25 -18.58 -9.62
CA GLN A 16 4.18 -18.83 -10.57
C GLN A 16 2.88 -19.14 -9.86
N HIS A 17 2.94 -19.92 -8.78
CA HIS A 17 1.81 -20.18 -7.90
C HIS A 17 1.22 -18.88 -7.35
N ILE A 18 2.07 -17.99 -6.81
CA ILE A 18 1.60 -16.70 -6.28
C ILE A 18 0.93 -15.84 -7.36
N ILE A 19 1.52 -15.76 -8.55
CA ILE A 19 0.97 -14.94 -9.65
C ILE A 19 -0.32 -15.53 -10.21
N LYS A 20 -0.36 -16.84 -10.47
CA LYS A 20 -1.47 -17.49 -11.20
C LYS A 20 -2.59 -17.95 -10.29
N ASP A 21 -2.28 -18.51 -9.13
CA ASP A 21 -3.29 -19.17 -8.29
C ASP A 21 -3.83 -18.21 -7.22
N ILE A 22 -2.94 -17.41 -6.60
CA ILE A 22 -3.33 -16.45 -5.55
C ILE A 22 -3.80 -15.13 -6.16
N LEU A 23 -2.96 -14.46 -6.94
CA LEU A 23 -3.28 -13.18 -7.59
C LEU A 23 -4.23 -13.34 -8.79
N LYS A 24 -4.29 -14.54 -9.38
CA LYS A 24 -5.08 -14.84 -10.59
C LYS A 24 -4.75 -13.89 -11.74
N LEU A 25 -3.47 -13.56 -11.87
CA LEU A 25 -2.92 -12.75 -12.95
C LEU A 25 -2.22 -13.63 -13.97
N ASN A 26 -2.15 -13.15 -15.21
CA ASN A 26 -1.44 -13.86 -16.27
C ASN A 26 0.03 -13.46 -16.25
N ILE A 27 0.90 -14.43 -15.99
CA ILE A 27 2.36 -14.25 -15.92
C ILE A 27 2.95 -13.72 -17.23
N ASN A 28 2.33 -14.00 -18.38
CA ASN A 28 2.84 -13.55 -19.69
C ASN A 28 2.77 -12.02 -19.86
N TYR A 29 2.01 -11.32 -19.01
CA TYR A 29 1.96 -9.85 -19.00
C TYR A 29 2.89 -9.24 -17.94
N MET A 30 3.55 -10.06 -17.12
CA MET A 30 4.50 -9.57 -16.12
C MET A 30 5.82 -9.19 -16.78
N LEU A 31 6.36 -8.04 -16.40
CA LEU A 31 7.73 -7.66 -16.67
C LEU A 31 8.63 -8.29 -15.62
N HIS A 32 9.68 -9.00 -16.06
CA HIS A 32 10.68 -9.62 -15.19
C HIS A 32 11.98 -8.83 -15.28
N GLU A 33 12.59 -8.58 -14.12
CA GLU A 33 13.81 -7.81 -13.98
C GLU A 33 14.76 -8.53 -12.99
N ASP A 34 16.04 -8.65 -13.38
CA ASP A 34 17.09 -9.39 -12.64
C ASP A 34 17.72 -8.59 -11.48
N TYR A 35 16.97 -7.65 -10.93
CA TYR A 35 17.35 -6.92 -9.71
C TYR A 35 16.13 -6.82 -8.78
N GLY A 36 16.35 -6.72 -7.48
CA GLY A 36 15.26 -6.61 -6.50
C GLY A 36 15.49 -5.56 -5.43
N HIS A 37 14.50 -5.41 -4.56
CA HIS A 37 14.58 -4.61 -3.33
C HIS A 37 14.59 -5.53 -2.11
N TYR A 38 14.97 -5.03 -0.93
CA TYR A 38 14.93 -5.79 0.34
C TYR A 38 15.77 -7.08 0.33
N SER A 39 16.89 -7.10 -0.40
CA SER A 39 17.76 -8.28 -0.56
C SER A 39 17.11 -9.46 -1.32
N TYR A 40 16.04 -9.19 -2.05
CA TYR A 40 15.54 -10.08 -3.11
C TYR A 40 16.37 -9.87 -4.36
N THR A 41 16.60 -10.94 -5.11
CA THR A 41 17.48 -10.92 -6.28
C THR A 41 16.74 -10.48 -7.53
N GLU A 42 15.44 -10.75 -7.61
CA GLU A 42 14.63 -10.54 -8.81
C GLU A 42 13.23 -10.04 -8.46
N HIS A 43 12.55 -9.44 -9.44
CA HIS A 43 11.13 -9.12 -9.30
C HIS A 43 10.34 -9.24 -10.59
N TYR A 44 9.04 -9.45 -10.40
CA TYR A 44 8.02 -9.43 -11.44
C TYR A 44 7.09 -8.26 -11.17
N SER A 45 6.70 -7.54 -12.21
CA SER A 45 5.78 -6.41 -12.08
C SER A 45 4.72 -6.36 -13.17
N LEU A 46 3.54 -5.88 -12.80
CA LEU A 46 2.46 -5.55 -13.72
C LEU A 46 1.90 -4.18 -13.33
N GLY A 47 2.45 -3.13 -13.95
CA GLY A 47 2.16 -1.75 -13.52
C GLY A 47 2.72 -1.48 -12.12
N ASP A 48 1.85 -1.09 -11.18
CA ASP A 48 2.20 -0.79 -9.78
C ASP A 48 2.04 -2.02 -8.85
N ILE A 49 1.89 -3.24 -9.40
CA ILE A 49 1.87 -4.51 -8.65
C ILE A 49 3.27 -5.13 -8.71
N PHE A 50 3.92 -5.31 -7.56
CA PHE A 50 5.28 -5.86 -7.49
C PHE A 50 5.32 -7.19 -6.72
N ILE A 51 6.00 -8.18 -7.28
CA ILE A 51 6.27 -9.47 -6.66
C ILE A 51 7.77 -9.74 -6.68
N TYR A 52 8.41 -9.75 -5.51
CA TYR A 52 9.83 -10.01 -5.36
C TYR A 52 10.08 -11.48 -5.07
N THR A 53 11.15 -12.03 -5.64
CA THR A 53 11.59 -13.41 -5.38
C THR A 53 13.10 -13.49 -5.16
N SER A 54 13.51 -14.54 -4.46
CA SER A 54 14.88 -14.82 -4.06
C SER A 54 15.08 -16.33 -3.99
N ALA A 55 16.30 -16.82 -4.23
CA ALA A 55 16.64 -18.22 -3.98
C ALA A 55 16.68 -18.59 -2.47
N ASP A 56 16.43 -17.62 -1.60
CA ASP A 56 16.44 -17.76 -0.14
C ASP A 56 15.05 -18.20 0.37
N GLU A 57 14.95 -19.46 0.79
CA GLU A 57 13.72 -20.07 1.33
C GLU A 57 13.16 -19.32 2.54
N GLU A 58 13.99 -18.67 3.36
CA GLU A 58 13.50 -17.90 4.51
C GLU A 58 12.74 -16.64 4.06
N LYS A 59 13.15 -16.06 2.94
CA LYS A 59 12.48 -14.89 2.35
C LYS A 59 11.21 -15.28 1.62
N GLY A 60 11.25 -16.35 0.83
CA GLY A 60 10.13 -16.77 0.00
C GLY A 60 9.77 -15.73 -1.08
N VAL A 61 8.48 -15.55 -1.33
CA VAL A 61 7.95 -14.58 -2.31
C VAL A 61 7.26 -13.43 -1.60
N LEU A 62 7.52 -12.20 -2.04
CA LEU A 62 6.99 -10.99 -1.40
C LEU A 62 6.14 -10.18 -2.37
N LEU A 63 4.85 -10.06 -2.08
CA LEU A 63 3.94 -9.14 -2.75
C LEU A 63 4.02 -7.76 -2.07
N GLU A 64 4.17 -6.71 -2.88
CA GLU A 64 4.07 -5.32 -2.44
C GLU A 64 3.12 -4.53 -3.35
N LEU A 65 2.04 -4.03 -2.76
CA LEU A 65 1.07 -3.13 -3.37
C LEU A 65 1.13 -1.79 -2.63
N LYS A 66 1.60 -0.75 -3.33
CA LYS A 66 1.53 0.64 -2.84
C LYS A 66 0.15 1.24 -3.18
N GLY A 67 -0.14 2.47 -2.76
CA GLY A 67 -1.47 3.09 -2.96
C GLY A 67 -2.04 2.93 -4.38
N ARG A 68 -1.26 3.28 -5.42
CA ARG A 68 -1.66 3.05 -6.81
C ARG A 68 -1.81 1.56 -7.16
N GLY A 69 -0.88 0.73 -6.71
CA GLY A 69 -0.93 -0.73 -6.86
C GLY A 69 -2.19 -1.35 -6.23
N CYS A 70 -2.64 -0.85 -5.08
CA CYS A 70 -3.91 -1.27 -4.47
C CYS A 70 -5.10 -0.89 -5.34
N ARG A 71 -5.15 0.32 -5.91
CA ARG A 71 -6.23 0.74 -6.83
C ARG A 71 -6.24 -0.11 -8.11
N GLN A 72 -5.06 -0.36 -8.67
CA GLN A 72 -4.90 -1.20 -9.86
C GLN A 72 -5.33 -2.65 -9.57
N PHE A 73 -4.88 -3.23 -8.45
CA PHE A 73 -5.21 -4.58 -8.05
C PHE A 73 -6.71 -4.76 -7.77
N GLU A 74 -7.35 -3.76 -7.18
CA GLU A 74 -8.81 -3.74 -6.98
C GLU A 74 -9.57 -3.86 -8.30
N SER A 75 -9.06 -3.26 -9.39
CA SER A 75 -9.64 -3.41 -10.73
C SER A 75 -9.53 -4.84 -11.26
N TYR A 76 -8.41 -5.52 -10.98
CA TYR A 76 -8.26 -6.94 -11.31
C TYR A 76 -9.19 -7.82 -10.48
N LEU A 77 -9.30 -7.58 -9.17
CA LEU A 77 -10.22 -8.32 -8.30
C LEU A 77 -11.66 -8.17 -8.80
N LEU A 78 -12.08 -6.96 -9.18
CA LEU A 78 -13.41 -6.73 -9.75
C LEU A 78 -13.63 -7.52 -11.04
N ALA A 79 -12.66 -7.52 -11.96
CA ALA A 79 -12.73 -8.32 -13.19
C ALA A 79 -12.76 -9.83 -12.92
N GLN A 80 -12.12 -10.27 -11.84
CA GLN A 80 -12.14 -11.66 -11.36
C GLN A 80 -13.40 -12.01 -10.55
N GLN A 81 -14.33 -11.07 -10.34
CA GLN A 81 -15.48 -11.20 -9.43
C GLN A 81 -15.07 -11.58 -7.99
N ARG A 82 -13.94 -11.05 -7.54
CA ARG A 82 -13.39 -11.24 -6.20
C ARG A 82 -13.39 -9.92 -5.45
N SER A 83 -13.47 -10.01 -4.14
CA SER A 83 -13.25 -8.91 -3.23
C SER A 83 -11.85 -8.96 -2.62
N TRP A 84 -11.44 -7.89 -1.96
CA TRP A 84 -10.25 -7.89 -1.10
C TRP A 84 -10.30 -8.99 -0.03
N TYR A 85 -11.50 -9.30 0.48
CA TYR A 85 -11.67 -10.36 1.46
C TYR A 85 -11.30 -11.72 0.87
N ASP A 86 -11.81 -12.05 -0.32
CA ASP A 86 -11.50 -13.33 -0.98
C ASP A 86 -10.00 -13.47 -1.24
N PHE A 87 -9.35 -12.40 -1.74
CA PHE A 87 -7.91 -12.39 -1.93
C PHE A 87 -7.12 -12.56 -0.63
N LEU A 88 -7.45 -11.81 0.42
CA LEU A 88 -6.74 -11.89 1.69
C LEU A 88 -6.94 -13.25 2.37
N MET A 89 -8.13 -13.86 2.21
CA MET A 89 -8.40 -15.21 2.68
C MET A 89 -7.56 -16.25 1.93
N ASP A 90 -7.54 -16.19 0.60
CA ASP A 90 -6.69 -17.07 -0.22
C ASP A 90 -5.21 -16.94 0.19
N ALA A 91 -4.74 -15.70 0.40
CA ALA A 91 -3.38 -15.44 0.84
C ALA A 91 -3.07 -16.01 2.23
N LEU A 92 -4.01 -15.92 3.18
CA LEU A 92 -3.83 -16.47 4.53
C LEU A 92 -3.86 -18.01 4.53
N VAL A 93 -4.74 -18.62 3.74
CA VAL A 93 -4.82 -20.09 3.59
C VAL A 93 -3.53 -20.63 3.01
N ASP A 94 -2.89 -19.90 2.09
CA ASP A 94 -1.59 -20.24 1.52
C ASP A 94 -0.39 -19.95 2.44
N GLY A 95 -0.64 -19.61 3.72
CA GLY A 95 0.42 -19.33 4.69
C GLY A 95 1.06 -17.95 4.54
N GLY A 96 0.43 -17.04 3.77
CA GLY A 96 0.86 -15.67 3.59
C GLY A 96 0.95 -14.90 4.92
N VAL A 97 2.13 -14.34 5.19
CA VAL A 97 2.39 -13.54 6.39
C VAL A 97 2.20 -12.06 6.05
N MET A 98 1.16 -11.46 6.61
CA MET A 98 0.87 -10.04 6.47
C MET A 98 1.98 -9.21 7.14
N LYS A 99 2.80 -8.52 6.34
CA LYS A 99 3.90 -7.69 6.84
C LYS A 99 3.48 -6.24 7.04
N ARG A 100 2.56 -5.72 6.22
CA ARG A 100 1.97 -4.38 6.38
C ARG A 100 0.63 -4.29 5.67
N ILE A 101 -0.33 -3.65 6.33
CA ILE A 101 -1.63 -3.30 5.77
C ILE A 101 -1.95 -1.88 6.23
N ASP A 102 -2.10 -0.95 5.29
CA ASP A 102 -2.52 0.42 5.56
C ASP A 102 -3.93 0.63 4.99
N LEU A 103 -4.83 1.14 5.84
CA LEU A 103 -6.19 1.50 5.47
C LEU A 103 -6.31 3.02 5.44
N ALA A 104 -6.87 3.55 4.35
CA ALA A 104 -7.16 4.95 4.16
C ALA A 104 -8.68 5.22 4.17
N ILE A 105 -9.05 6.41 4.62
CA ILE A 105 -10.41 6.94 4.54
C ILE A 105 -10.33 8.26 3.79
N ASN A 106 -11.10 8.38 2.70
CA ASN A 106 -11.25 9.64 2.00
C ASN A 106 -12.37 10.43 2.68
N ASP A 107 -12.02 11.54 3.32
CA ASP A 107 -12.98 12.48 3.89
C ASP A 107 -13.38 13.52 2.85
N HIS A 108 -14.50 13.27 2.18
CA HIS A 108 -15.09 14.23 1.23
C HIS A 108 -16.02 15.25 1.89
N THR A 109 -16.27 15.09 3.19
CA THR A 109 -17.24 15.88 3.96
C THR A 109 -16.58 16.96 4.83
N GLY A 110 -15.26 16.91 5.00
CA GLY A 110 -14.52 17.87 5.82
C GLY A 110 -14.72 17.65 7.32
N ILE A 111 -14.95 16.41 7.75
CA ILE A 111 -15.01 16.03 9.16
C ILE A 111 -13.65 16.29 9.84
N LEU A 112 -12.55 16.14 9.11
CA LEU A 112 -11.18 16.31 9.57
C LEU A 112 -10.61 17.65 9.08
N ASP A 113 -10.73 18.69 9.91
CA ASP A 113 -10.00 19.95 9.72
C ASP A 113 -8.55 19.78 10.18
N ILE A 114 -7.65 19.53 9.23
CA ILE A 114 -6.23 19.28 9.51
C ILE A 114 -5.54 20.49 10.19
N PRO A 115 -5.72 21.75 9.73
CA PRO A 115 -5.26 22.93 10.47
C PRO A 115 -5.74 23.00 11.92
N GLU A 116 -7.02 22.74 12.18
CA GLU A 116 -7.58 22.77 13.53
C GLU A 116 -6.97 21.67 14.41
N LEU A 117 -6.86 20.45 13.87
CA LEU A 117 -6.21 19.32 14.55
C LEU A 117 -4.74 19.64 14.89
N ALA A 118 -4.04 20.34 13.97
CA ALA A 118 -2.66 20.77 14.22
C ALA A 118 -2.55 21.77 15.38
N GLU A 119 -3.50 22.70 15.45
CA GLU A 119 -3.55 23.67 16.55
C GLU A 119 -3.87 23.01 17.88
N LYS A 120 -4.83 22.08 17.91
CA LYS A 120 -5.17 21.28 19.11
C LYS A 120 -3.97 20.49 19.63
N CYS A 121 -3.18 19.90 18.73
CA CYS A 121 -1.93 19.24 19.11
C CYS A 121 -0.93 20.23 19.73
N ARG A 122 -0.72 21.42 19.12
CA ARG A 122 0.17 22.47 19.66
C ARG A 122 -0.27 22.97 21.03
N LYS A 123 -1.58 23.11 21.25
CA LYS A 123 -2.17 23.52 22.54
C LYS A 123 -2.17 22.41 23.60
N ARG A 124 -1.63 21.22 23.28
CA ARG A 124 -1.66 20.03 24.16
C ARG A 124 -3.07 19.55 24.51
N GLU A 125 -4.03 19.85 23.64
CA GLU A 125 -5.41 19.37 23.74
C GLU A 125 -5.56 17.97 23.11
N TYR A 126 -4.54 17.51 22.39
CA TYR A 126 -4.45 16.13 21.92
C TYR A 126 -4.18 15.16 23.08
N ILE A 127 -5.09 14.21 23.26
CA ILE A 127 -4.95 13.10 24.21
C ILE A 127 -4.90 11.81 23.40
N GLY A 128 -3.76 11.12 23.44
CA GLY A 128 -3.57 9.87 22.72
C GLY A 128 -2.43 9.04 23.27
N LYS A 129 -2.25 7.83 22.72
CA LYS A 129 -1.17 6.92 23.14
C LYS A 129 0.20 7.36 22.62
N SER A 130 0.21 8.06 21.50
CA SER A 130 1.43 8.48 20.82
C SER A 130 2.09 9.66 21.52
N ARG A 131 3.41 9.56 21.71
CA ARG A 131 4.21 10.58 22.41
C ARG A 131 4.72 11.68 21.49
N SER A 132 4.57 11.52 20.18
CA SER A 132 5.07 12.47 19.19
C SER A 132 4.17 12.51 17.96
N TYR A 133 4.04 13.70 17.37
CA TYR A 133 3.33 13.93 16.12
C TYR A 133 4.20 14.78 15.20
N LYS A 134 4.02 14.63 13.89
CA LYS A 134 4.66 15.48 12.88
C LYS A 134 3.61 16.05 11.94
N PHE A 135 3.70 17.35 11.70
CA PHE A 135 2.92 18.08 10.72
C PHE A 135 3.82 18.44 9.55
N TYR A 136 3.39 18.07 8.35
CA TYR A 136 4.04 18.46 7.12
C TYR A 136 3.06 19.29 6.30
N GLN A 137 3.49 20.50 5.96
CA GLN A 137 2.77 21.41 5.08
C GLN A 137 3.66 21.68 3.87
N SER A 138 3.16 21.32 2.70
CA SER A 138 3.75 21.70 1.42
C SER A 138 3.18 23.07 1.03
N ALA A 139 4.02 23.99 0.59
CA ALA A 139 3.61 25.25 0.00
C ALA A 139 4.29 25.39 -1.36
N SER A 140 3.53 25.53 -2.45
CA SER A 140 4.10 25.91 -3.74
C SER A 140 4.29 27.42 -3.81
N LEU A 141 5.52 27.89 -4.03
CA LEU A 141 5.80 29.28 -4.43
C LEU A 141 5.43 29.46 -5.91
N SER A 142 4.14 29.60 -6.20
CA SER A 142 3.68 30.16 -7.48
C SER A 142 2.65 31.24 -7.19
N SER A 143 3.03 32.48 -7.46
CA SER A 143 2.16 33.65 -7.43
C SER A 143 1.12 33.53 -8.55
N THR A 144 0.05 32.79 -8.32
CA THR A 144 -1.26 32.91 -8.99
C THR A 144 -2.25 32.11 -8.16
N GLU A 145 -3.30 32.77 -7.64
CA GLU A 145 -4.43 32.17 -6.94
C GLU A 145 -5.06 31.04 -7.77
N ARG A 146 -4.61 29.81 -7.53
CA ARG A 146 -5.39 28.59 -7.73
C ARG A 146 -5.14 27.73 -6.51
N THR A 147 -6.18 27.51 -5.73
CA THR A 147 -6.21 26.53 -4.65
C THR A 147 -5.96 25.17 -5.27
N ASN A 148 -4.70 24.73 -5.29
CA ASN A 148 -4.34 23.43 -5.81
C ASN A 148 -4.84 22.39 -4.81
N ILE A 149 -5.70 21.49 -5.28
CA ILE A 149 -6.30 20.37 -4.54
C ILE A 149 -5.23 19.38 -4.02
N TRP A 150 -3.95 19.61 -4.34
CA TRP A 150 -2.81 18.75 -4.03
C TRP A 150 -2.01 19.18 -2.80
N ASP A 151 -2.29 20.35 -2.20
CA ASP A 151 -1.71 20.73 -0.90
C ASP A 151 -2.52 20.09 0.23
N VAL A 152 -2.36 18.77 0.39
CA VAL A 152 -3.00 18.02 1.47
C VAL A 152 -2.02 17.91 2.64
N PRO A 153 -2.20 18.67 3.74
CA PRO A 153 -1.42 18.47 4.94
C PRO A 153 -1.68 17.06 5.50
N PHE A 154 -0.62 16.33 5.81
CA PHE A 154 -0.71 14.98 6.39
C PHE A 154 -0.23 15.00 7.84
N ILE A 155 -0.96 14.30 8.70
CA ILE A 155 -0.58 14.09 10.10
C ILE A 155 -0.05 12.66 10.23
N LEU A 156 1.24 12.51 10.51
CA LEU A 156 1.79 11.23 10.91
C LEU A 156 1.86 11.16 12.44
N VAL A 157 1.05 10.26 13.00
CA VAL A 157 1.08 9.91 14.42
C VAL A 157 1.78 8.55 14.53
N ARG A 158 2.93 8.51 15.24
CA ARG A 158 3.72 7.29 15.45
C ARG A 158 3.40 6.62 16.77
#